data_AF-A0A090FR04-F1
#
_entry.id   AF-A0A090FR04-F1
#
_cell.length_a   1.000
_cell.length_b   1.000
_cell.length_c   1.000
_cell.angle_alpha   90.00
_cell.angle_beta   90.00
_cell.angle_gamma   90.00
#
_symmetry.space_group_name_H-M   'P 1'
#
loop_
_entity.id
_entity.type
_entity.pdbx_description
1 polymer ?
#
loop_
_entity_poly.entity_id
_entity_poly.type
_entity_poly.pdbx_seq_one_letter_code
_entity_poly.pdbx_strand_id
1 'polypeptide(L)'
;MPQRRKFSREMKLAAVERLLAGEKVAALAKELGVGTKMLYHWRAKYLSGGAAALRSPGQHPRTAAVGPPRERAALAQAQARIVELERKVGRQELELDFFRKALRQVREKRQPSDGPGASSSTRQSRR
;
A
#
# COMPACT_ATOMS: atom_id res chain seq x y z
N MET A 1 -4.14 -37.29 -27.51
CA MET A 1 -3.83 -36.40 -26.36
C MET A 1 -5.13 -35.79 -25.85
N PRO A 2 -5.49 -35.90 -24.55
CA PRO A 2 -6.73 -35.31 -24.04
C PRO A 2 -6.67 -33.78 -24.11
N GLN A 3 -7.62 -33.18 -24.83
CA GLN A 3 -7.69 -31.74 -25.05
C GLN A 3 -8.15 -31.04 -23.77
N ARG A 4 -7.28 -30.20 -23.19
CA ARG A 4 -7.61 -29.42 -21.99
C ARG A 4 -8.69 -28.40 -22.33
N ARG A 5 -9.90 -28.57 -21.76
CA ARG A 5 -10.97 -27.56 -21.80
C ARG A 5 -10.44 -26.23 -21.22
N LYS A 6 -10.54 -25.14 -21.99
CA LYS A 6 -10.18 -23.78 -21.56
C LYS A 6 -11.45 -23.05 -21.13
N PHE A 7 -11.46 -22.54 -19.90
CA PHE A 7 -12.57 -21.72 -19.38
C PHE A 7 -12.19 -20.24 -19.41
N SER A 8 -13.08 -19.36 -19.84
CA SER A 8 -12.81 -17.91 -19.84
C SER A 8 -12.63 -17.39 -18.40
N ARG A 9 -11.95 -16.25 -18.24
CA ARG A 9 -11.75 -15.64 -16.92
C ARG A 9 -13.09 -15.20 -16.31
N GLU A 10 -13.95 -14.59 -17.12
CA GLU A 10 -15.28 -14.12 -16.73
C GLU A 10 -16.14 -15.27 -16.20
N MET A 11 -16.14 -16.42 -16.89
CA MET A 11 -16.87 -17.60 -16.44
C MET A 11 -16.40 -18.09 -15.07
N LYS A 12 -15.09 -18.06 -14.80
CA LYS A 12 -14.54 -18.46 -13.50
C LYS A 12 -14.93 -17.48 -12.39
N LEU A 13 -14.97 -16.18 -12.68
CA LEU A 13 -15.35 -15.15 -11.72
C LEU A 13 -16.82 -15.29 -11.34
N ALA A 14 -17.71 -15.36 -12.33
CA ALA A 14 -19.14 -15.56 -12.11
C ALA A 14 -19.41 -16.86 -11.31
N ALA A 15 -18.70 -17.95 -11.65
CA ALA A 15 -18.81 -19.20 -10.89
C ALA A 15 -18.37 -19.04 -9.43
N VAL A 16 -17.30 -18.31 -9.15
CA VAL A 16 -16.83 -18.09 -7.78
C VAL A 16 -17.74 -17.14 -7.00
N GLU A 17 -18.25 -16.08 -7.62
CA GLU A 17 -19.23 -15.18 -7.00
C GLU A 17 -20.47 -15.94 -6.54
N ARG A 18 -21.01 -16.82 -7.39
CA ARG A 18 -22.12 -17.72 -7.04
C ARG A 18 -21.78 -18.69 -5.90
N LEU A 19 -20.57 -19.24 -5.89
CA LEU A 19 -20.11 -20.09 -4.78
C LEU A 19 -19.97 -19.32 -3.47
N LEU A 20 -19.56 -18.05 -3.52
CA LEU A 20 -19.46 -17.17 -2.35
C LEU A 20 -20.83 -16.72 -1.87
N ALA A 21 -21.81 -16.58 -2.76
CA ALA A 21 -23.22 -16.36 -2.43
C ALA A 21 -23.88 -17.59 -1.78
N GLY A 22 -23.18 -18.73 -1.68
CA GLY A 22 -23.65 -19.92 -1.00
C GLY A 22 -24.41 -20.92 -1.87
N GLU A 23 -24.36 -20.78 -3.20
CA GLU A 23 -24.98 -21.75 -4.10
C GLU A 23 -24.37 -23.16 -3.94
N LYS A 24 -25.21 -24.19 -4.09
CA LYS A 24 -24.78 -25.59 -3.98
C LYS A 24 -23.84 -25.96 -5.12
N VAL A 25 -22.59 -26.29 -4.77
CA VAL A 25 -21.50 -26.61 -5.72
C VAL A 25 -21.88 -27.69 -6.74
N ALA A 26 -22.66 -28.69 -6.34
CA ALA A 26 -23.09 -29.78 -7.22
C ALA A 26 -24.10 -29.32 -8.29
N ALA A 27 -25.02 -28.41 -7.95
CA ALA A 27 -25.96 -27.83 -8.90
C ALA A 27 -25.23 -26.93 -9.90
N LEU A 28 -24.34 -26.07 -9.39
CA LEU A 28 -23.54 -25.16 -10.22
C LEU A 28 -22.59 -25.92 -11.16
N ALA A 29 -22.02 -27.04 -10.70
CA ALA A 29 -21.20 -27.93 -11.52
C ALA A 29 -21.97 -28.49 -12.72
N LYS A 30 -23.23 -28.91 -12.50
CA LYS A 30 -24.10 -29.44 -13.54
C LYS A 30 -24.52 -28.37 -14.54
N GLU A 31 -24.89 -27.19 -14.06
CA GLU A 31 -25.28 -26.04 -14.89
C GLU A 31 -24.14 -25.57 -15.80
N LEU A 32 -22.94 -25.42 -15.24
CA LEU A 32 -21.77 -24.93 -15.98
C LEU A 32 -21.06 -26.03 -16.78
N GLY A 33 -21.42 -27.30 -16.61
CA GLY A 33 -20.72 -28.45 -17.20
C GLY A 33 -19.27 -28.59 -16.70
N VAL A 34 -19.00 -28.14 -15.48
CA VAL A 34 -17.68 -28.11 -14.84
C VAL A 34 -17.64 -29.10 -13.68
N GLY A 35 -16.56 -29.86 -13.52
CA GLY A 35 -16.42 -30.77 -12.39
C GLY A 35 -16.35 -30.03 -11.04
N THR A 36 -17.01 -30.55 -10.01
CA THR A 36 -17.07 -30.00 -8.64
C THR A 36 -15.68 -29.67 -8.06
N LYS A 37 -14.69 -30.54 -8.31
CA LYS A 37 -13.29 -30.33 -7.88
C LYS A 37 -12.68 -29.05 -8.47
N MET A 38 -13.05 -28.70 -9.71
CA MET A 38 -12.56 -27.49 -10.38
C MET A 38 -13.18 -26.23 -9.77
N LEU A 39 -14.46 -26.28 -9.38
CA LEU A 39 -15.13 -25.18 -8.68
C LEU A 39 -14.48 -24.89 -7.33
N TYR A 40 -14.16 -25.92 -6.54
CA TYR A 40 -13.40 -25.76 -5.30
C TYR A 40 -12.01 -25.16 -5.54
N HIS A 41 -11.33 -25.60 -6.60
CA HIS A 41 -10.02 -25.05 -6.98
C HIS A 41 -10.10 -23.57 -7.35
N TRP A 42 -11.13 -23.15 -8.06
CA TRP A 42 -11.35 -21.74 -8.39
C TRP A 42 -11.65 -20.93 -7.14
N ARG A 43 -12.53 -21.41 -6.26
CA ARG A 43 -12.83 -20.74 -4.98
C ARG A 43 -11.56 -20.57 -4.13
N ALA A 44 -10.76 -21.62 -3.96
CA ALA A 44 -9.51 -21.55 -3.20
C ALA A 44 -8.53 -20.53 -3.80
N LYS A 45 -8.36 -20.53 -5.13
CA LYS A 45 -7.52 -19.54 -5.82
C LYS A 45 -8.01 -18.11 -5.60
N TYR A 46 -9.31 -17.88 -5.70
CA TYR A 46 -9.90 -16.57 -5.47
C TYR A 46 -9.69 -16.10 -4.03
N LEU A 47 -9.85 -16.98 -3.03
CA LEU A 47 -9.58 -16.63 -1.64
C LEU A 47 -8.10 -16.27 -1.40
N SER A 48 -7.16 -16.89 -2.13
CA SER A 48 -5.72 -16.59 -1.98
C SER A 48 -5.22 -15.34 -2.68
N GLY A 49 -5.89 -14.87 -3.74
CA GLY A 49 -5.34 -13.81 -4.60
C GLY A 49 -6.38 -13.05 -5.44
N GLY A 50 -7.65 -13.11 -5.01
CA GLY A 50 -8.77 -12.41 -5.61
C GLY A 50 -8.99 -12.73 -7.10
N ALA A 51 -9.63 -11.78 -7.79
CA ALA A 51 -9.95 -11.91 -9.21
C ALA A 51 -8.72 -12.00 -10.14
N ALA A 52 -7.54 -11.63 -9.64
CA ALA A 52 -6.28 -11.73 -10.39
C ALA A 52 -5.73 -13.16 -10.43
N ALA A 53 -6.05 -14.00 -9.43
CA ALA A 53 -5.57 -15.38 -9.33
C ALA A 53 -6.30 -16.38 -10.24
N LEU A 54 -7.50 -16.02 -10.74
CA LEU A 54 -8.34 -16.87 -11.61
C LEU A 54 -7.98 -16.82 -13.12
N ARG A 55 -6.83 -16.23 -13.48
CA ARG A 55 -6.35 -16.15 -14.88
C ARG A 55 -6.30 -17.52 -15.57
N SER A 56 -6.51 -17.51 -16.89
CA SER A 56 -6.64 -18.75 -17.66
C SER A 56 -5.31 -19.41 -17.99
N PRO A 57 -5.24 -20.75 -18.17
CA PRO A 57 -3.99 -21.46 -18.48
C PRO A 57 -3.45 -20.96 -19.83
N GLY A 58 -2.39 -20.15 -19.76
CA GLY A 58 -1.85 -19.35 -20.88
C GLY A 58 -1.47 -17.93 -20.44
N GLN A 59 -2.10 -17.41 -19.40
CA GLN A 59 -1.70 -16.21 -18.65
C GLN A 59 -1.02 -16.58 -17.33
N HIS A 60 -0.17 -17.60 -17.37
CA HIS A 60 0.81 -17.78 -16.31
C HIS A 60 1.97 -16.84 -16.61
N PRO A 61 2.21 -15.74 -15.88
CA PRO A 61 3.60 -15.39 -15.66
C PRO A 61 4.19 -16.61 -14.96
N ARG A 62 5.27 -17.15 -15.51
CA ARG A 62 5.96 -18.36 -15.03
C ARG A 62 6.56 -18.20 -13.62
N THR A 63 6.11 -17.22 -12.85
CA THR A 63 6.82 -16.69 -11.69
C THR A 63 5.84 -16.14 -10.66
N ALA A 64 5.18 -17.02 -9.91
CA ALA A 64 4.51 -16.65 -8.67
C ALA A 64 5.49 -16.31 -7.51
N ALA A 65 6.71 -15.87 -7.80
CA ALA A 65 7.67 -15.39 -6.78
C ALA A 65 8.77 -14.44 -7.32
N VAL A 66 8.78 -14.11 -8.61
CA VAL A 66 9.98 -13.57 -9.28
C VAL A 66 9.56 -12.72 -10.49
N GLY A 67 9.35 -11.41 -10.33
CA GLY A 67 9.33 -10.52 -11.50
C GLY A 67 10.62 -10.71 -12.32
N PRO A 68 10.64 -10.41 -13.64
CA PRO A 68 11.88 -10.39 -14.42
C PRO A 68 12.99 -9.64 -13.68
N PRO A 69 14.28 -10.01 -13.87
CA PRO A 69 15.40 -9.46 -13.09
C PRO A 69 15.42 -7.92 -12.97
N ARG A 70 14.94 -7.21 -14.00
CA ARG A 70 14.79 -5.75 -14.00
C ARG A 70 13.75 -5.23 -13.01
N GLU A 71 12.59 -5.87 -12.92
CA GLU A 71 11.55 -5.50 -11.96
C GLU A 71 12.02 -5.74 -10.52
N ARG A 72 12.75 -6.84 -10.28
CA ARG A 72 13.35 -7.11 -8.96
C ARG A 72 14.38 -6.06 -8.56
N ALA A 73 15.26 -5.69 -9.48
CA ALA A 73 16.23 -4.63 -9.25
C ALA A 73 15.53 -3.30 -8.96
N ALA A 74 14.48 -2.97 -9.72
CA ALA A 74 13.67 -1.77 -9.50
C ALA A 74 12.96 -1.77 -8.13
N LEU A 75 12.39 -2.91 -7.73
CA LEU A 75 11.76 -3.05 -6.42
C LEU A 75 12.77 -2.92 -5.28
N ALA A 76 13.95 -3.54 -5.39
CA ALA A 76 15.01 -3.41 -4.40
C ALA A 76 15.53 -1.97 -4.29
N GLN A 77 15.68 -1.27 -5.44
CA GLN A 77 16.04 0.14 -5.47
C GLN A 77 14.97 1.03 -4.81
N ALA A 78 13.69 0.77 -5.10
CA ALA A 78 12.58 1.48 -4.48
C ALA A 78 12.55 1.28 -2.96
N GLN A 79 12.76 0.04 -2.49
CA GLN A 79 12.84 -0.28 -1.06
C GLN A 79 14.02 0.42 -0.38
N ALA A 80 15.20 0.41 -1.00
CA ALA A 80 16.37 1.13 -0.49
C ALA A 80 16.10 2.63 -0.39
N ARG A 81 15.41 3.21 -1.39
CA ARG A 81 15.04 4.62 -1.39
C ARG A 81 14.03 4.96 -0.30
N ILE A 82 13.05 4.09 -0.04
CA ILE A 82 12.11 4.25 1.07
C ILE A 82 12.85 4.32 2.40
N VAL A 83 13.75 3.38 2.69
CA VAL A 83 14.53 3.38 3.94
C VAL A 83 15.37 4.64 4.09
N GLU A 84 15.98 5.12 3.00
CA GLU A 84 16.75 6.37 3.03
C GLU A 84 15.86 7.58 3.34
N LEU A 85 14.67 7.63 2.74
CA LEU A 85 13.70 8.70 2.97
C LEU A 85 13.13 8.67 4.38
N GLU A 86 12.76 7.49 4.91
CA GLU A 86 12.31 7.33 6.29
C GLU A 86 13.36 7.83 7.30
N ARG A 87 14.65 7.51 7.06
CA ARG A 87 15.75 8.04 7.88
C ARG A 87 15.88 9.56 7.80
N LYS A 88 15.64 10.15 6.62
CA LYS A 88 15.66 11.62 6.43
C LYS A 88 14.50 12.28 7.15
N VAL A 89 13.29 11.73 7.03
CA VAL A 89 12.10 12.21 7.73
C VAL A 89 12.33 12.18 9.24
N GLY A 90 12.79 11.06 9.79
CA GLY A 90 13.07 10.97 11.23
C GLY A 90 14.11 11.99 11.72
N ARG A 91 15.17 12.27 10.93
CA ARG A 91 16.13 13.34 11.27
C ARG A 91 15.48 14.73 11.27
N GLN A 92 14.67 15.02 10.25
CA GLN A 92 13.97 16.30 10.13
C GLN A 92 12.94 16.51 11.25
N GLU A 93 12.25 15.46 11.67
CA GLU A 93 11.32 15.50 12.81
C GLU A 93 12.04 15.89 14.10
N LEU A 94 13.22 15.30 14.37
CA LEU A 94 14.04 15.64 15.53
C LEU A 94 14.53 17.10 15.47
N GLU A 95 14.98 17.57 14.31
CA GLU A 95 15.37 18.97 14.11
C GLU A 95 14.20 19.92 14.35
N LEU A 96 13.02 19.63 13.79
CA LEU A 96 11.82 20.43 13.98
C LEU A 96 11.42 20.50 15.45
N ASP A 97 11.46 19.38 16.18
CA ASP A 97 11.13 19.35 17.60
C ASP A 97 12.15 20.12 18.44
N PHE A 98 13.44 20.05 18.09
CA PHE A 98 14.47 20.88 18.69
C PHE A 98 14.18 22.37 18.47
N PHE A 99 13.93 22.79 17.23
CA PHE A 99 13.63 24.19 16.91
C PHE A 99 12.35 24.68 17.58
N ARG A 100 11.29 23.87 17.63
CA ARG A 100 10.05 24.19 18.34
C ARG A 100 10.29 24.43 19.83
N LYS A 101 11.11 23.59 20.47
CA LYS A 101 11.49 23.75 21.89
C LYS A 101 12.32 25.02 22.10
N ALA A 102 13.31 25.27 21.25
CA ALA A 102 14.15 26.47 21.34
C ALA A 102 13.32 27.75 21.16
N LEU A 103 12.44 27.80 20.15
CA LEU A 103 11.55 28.93 19.91
C LEU A 103 10.58 29.17 21.08
N ARG A 104 10.08 28.10 21.72
CA ARG A 104 9.25 28.23 22.93
C ARG A 104 10.03 28.89 24.08
N GLN A 105 11.25 28.44 24.35
CA GLN A 105 12.11 29.03 25.38
C GLN A 105 12.42 30.51 25.10
N VAL A 106 12.66 30.88 23.83
CA VAL A 106 12.88 32.29 23.46
C VAL A 106 11.61 33.12 23.68
N ARG A 107 10.42 32.58 23.38
CA ARG A 107 9.14 33.25 23.67
C ARG A 107 8.91 33.44 25.16
N GLU A 108 9.19 32.42 25.97
CA GLU A 108 9.09 32.48 27.44
C GLU A 108 10.07 33.51 28.02
N LYS A 109 11.32 33.54 27.55
CA LYS A 109 12.31 34.56 27.95
C LYS A 109 11.96 35.98 27.47
N ARG A 110 11.16 36.11 26.41
CA ARG A 110 10.69 37.38 25.85
C ARG A 110 9.35 37.83 26.42
N GLN A 111 8.66 37.02 27.21
CA GLN A 111 7.56 37.56 28.02
C GLN A 111 8.18 38.65 28.90
N PRO A 112 7.74 39.92 28.75
CA PRO A 112 8.24 40.98 29.61
C PRO A 112 7.91 40.58 31.04
N SER A 113 8.85 40.82 31.95
CA SER A 113 8.48 41.04 33.34
C SER A 113 7.24 41.93 33.35
N ASP A 114 6.10 41.43 33.83
CA ASP A 114 4.86 42.19 34.01
C ASP A 114 5.06 43.26 35.09
N GLY A 115 5.85 44.27 34.73
CA GLY A 115 6.10 45.49 35.47
C GLY A 115 6.26 46.61 34.44
N PRO A 116 5.49 47.71 34.53
CA PRO A 116 5.55 48.78 33.55
C PRO A 116 6.88 49.52 33.71
N GLY A 117 7.78 49.36 32.75
CA GLY A 117 9.15 49.85 32.89
C GLY A 117 9.81 50.22 31.56
N ALA A 118 9.56 51.47 31.15
CA ALA A 118 10.40 52.31 30.29
C ALA A 118 10.50 51.97 28.79
N SER A 119 9.79 52.79 28.01
CA SER A 119 10.12 53.15 26.63
C SER A 119 11.61 53.47 26.48
N SER A 120 12.37 52.59 25.83
CA SER A 120 13.72 52.92 25.37
C SER A 120 13.61 53.83 24.14
N SER A 121 13.48 55.13 24.38
CA SER A 121 13.55 56.18 23.36
C SER A 121 14.95 56.18 22.73
N THR A 122 15.08 55.68 21.50
CA THR A 122 16.29 55.89 20.69
C THR A 122 16.33 57.35 20.25
N ARG A 123 17.23 58.15 20.85
CA ARG A 123 17.48 59.53 20.46
C ARG A 123 18.09 59.54 19.06
N GLN A 124 17.36 60.04 18.05
CA GLN A 124 17.92 60.25 16.73
C GLN A 124 18.98 61.35 16.77
N SER A 125 20.22 60.98 16.47
CA SER A 125 21.33 61.91 16.28
C SER A 125 21.29 62.44 14.84
N ARG A 126 21.23 63.77 14.71
CA ARG A 126 21.35 64.49 13.44
C ARG A 126 22.77 65.04 13.35
N ARG A 127 23.54 64.64 12.34
CA ARG A 127 24.58 65.48 11.74
C ARG A 127 24.93 64.98 10.34
#